data_AF-A0A9Q1BUK1-F1
#
_entry.id   AF-A0A9Q1BUK1-F1
#
_cell.length_a   1.000
_cell.length_b   1.000
_cell.length_c   1.000
_cell.angle_alpha   90.00
_cell.angle_beta   90.00
_cell.angle_gamma   90.00
#
_symmetry.space_group_name_H-M   'P 1'
#
loop_
_entity.id
_entity.type
_entity.pdbx_description
1 polymer ?
#
loop_
_entity_poly.entity_id
_entity_poly.type
_entity_poly.pdbx_seq_one_letter_code
_entity_poly.pdbx_strand_id
1 'polypeptide(L)'
;MSSWWEDLPCPFHPTWELDDISERDVRQLKQNLDADDDNGMVVETAVYRAFLEFPRKRVFYNQPIDDPIQARKHLISAKELVKEKFEGNSDAEIGYGIVINTFQMYIEKDASTESILRDLILKKDGYPRHQCYVNVVRAYILSRLGPRRYGCALSLFDSALKESPENCDWLLGKALLIGREAREIGYILGWSDRHVLDLLHEQKVVLEGILKLEPDYHLARALYGQVLMNLGEGGAKAEISRSLLNDPPRHSVGMVAARF
;
A
#
# COMPACT_ATOMS: atom_id res chain seq x y z
N MET A 1 -16.57 -7.14 27.16
CA MET A 1 -15.19 -6.77 27.52
C MET A 1 -14.40 -6.77 26.22
N SER A 2 -13.75 -5.65 25.89
CA SER A 2 -12.87 -5.58 24.71
C SER A 2 -11.68 -6.53 24.93
N SER A 3 -11.29 -7.25 23.88
CA SER A 3 -10.14 -8.16 23.95
C SER A 3 -8.87 -7.30 23.93
N TRP A 4 -7.86 -7.59 24.77
CA TRP A 4 -6.62 -6.77 24.87
C TRP A 4 -5.91 -6.50 23.53
N TRP A 5 -6.04 -7.41 22.57
CA TRP A 5 -5.41 -7.30 21.26
C TRP A 5 -6.12 -6.31 20.33
N GLU A 6 -7.35 -5.89 20.67
CA GLU A 6 -8.11 -4.87 19.95
C GLU A 6 -7.47 -3.47 20.12
N ASP A 7 -6.64 -3.27 21.15
CA ASP A 7 -5.98 -1.99 21.49
C ASP A 7 -4.52 -1.89 20.97
N LEU A 8 -3.98 -2.91 20.31
CA LEU A 8 -2.58 -2.93 19.85
C LEU A 8 -2.32 -1.88 18.77
N PRO A 9 -1.06 -1.40 18.53
CA PRO A 9 -0.71 -0.34 17.57
C PRO A 9 -1.07 -0.61 16.09
N CYS A 10 -1.79 -1.71 15.82
CA CYS A 10 -2.70 -1.90 14.71
C CYS A 10 -4.18 -1.74 15.19
N PRO A 11 -4.61 -0.61 15.80
CA PRO A 11 -5.76 -0.59 16.71
C PRO A 11 -7.06 -0.36 15.97
N PHE A 12 -7.14 -0.73 14.70
CA PHE A 12 -8.40 -0.69 13.99
C PHE A 12 -8.46 -1.80 12.97
N HIS A 13 -9.17 -2.85 13.26
CA HIS A 13 -9.84 -3.55 12.19
C HIS A 13 -11.10 -4.18 12.75
N PRO A 14 -12.29 -3.61 12.62
CA PRO A 14 -13.20 -4.40 11.80
C PRO A 14 -13.53 -3.70 10.50
N THR A 15 -13.42 -2.38 10.50
CA THR A 15 -13.81 -1.52 9.39
C THR A 15 -12.90 -0.31 9.49
N TRP A 16 -11.68 -0.38 8.93
CA TRP A 16 -10.85 0.81 8.63
C TRP A 16 -11.63 1.72 7.66
N GLU A 17 -12.74 2.25 8.15
CA GLU A 17 -13.84 2.96 7.52
C GLU A 17 -14.42 2.28 6.27
N LEU A 18 -14.20 0.97 6.12
CA LEU A 18 -14.89 0.18 5.11
C LEU A 18 -16.41 0.18 5.28
N ASP A 19 -16.90 0.37 6.51
CA ASP A 19 -18.31 0.60 6.76
C ASP A 19 -18.85 1.85 6.04
N ASP A 20 -17.98 2.79 5.68
CA ASP A 20 -18.36 4.00 4.94
C ASP A 20 -18.27 3.80 3.42
N ILE A 21 -17.81 2.63 2.95
CA ILE A 21 -17.54 2.34 1.53
C ILE A 21 -18.58 1.34 1.01
N SER A 22 -19.21 1.64 -0.13
CA SER A 22 -20.25 0.78 -0.70
C SER A 22 -19.66 -0.52 -1.28
N GLU A 23 -20.43 -1.61 -1.35
CA GLU A 23 -19.98 -2.87 -2.00
C GLU A 23 -19.56 -2.67 -3.46
N ARG A 24 -20.15 -1.68 -4.15
CA ARG A 24 -19.73 -1.31 -5.50
C ARG A 24 -18.31 -0.77 -5.48
N ASP A 25 -18.01 0.13 -4.56
CA ASP A 25 -16.67 0.72 -4.43
C ASP A 25 -15.64 -0.35 -4.03
N VAL A 26 -16.00 -1.30 -3.17
CA VAL A 26 -15.15 -2.46 -2.85
C VAL A 26 -14.82 -3.28 -4.08
N ARG A 27 -15.84 -3.61 -4.88
CA ARG A 27 -15.63 -4.35 -6.14
C ARG A 27 -14.73 -3.57 -7.08
N GLN A 28 -14.90 -2.25 -7.18
CA GLN A 28 -14.02 -1.41 -7.98
C GLN A 28 -12.57 -1.41 -7.45
N LEU A 29 -12.39 -1.33 -6.13
CA LEU A 29 -11.06 -1.40 -5.50
C LEU A 29 -10.37 -2.74 -5.76
N LYS A 30 -11.12 -3.86 -5.70
CA LYS A 30 -10.60 -5.19 -6.07
C LYS A 30 -10.20 -5.26 -7.54
N GLN A 31 -11.07 -4.80 -8.44
CA GLN A 31 -10.77 -4.75 -9.88
C GLN A 31 -9.55 -3.91 -10.20
N ASN A 32 -9.42 -2.74 -9.57
CA ASN A 32 -8.25 -1.88 -9.75
C ASN A 32 -6.97 -2.57 -9.24
N LEU A 33 -7.05 -3.33 -8.15
CA LEU A 33 -5.92 -4.05 -7.58
C LEU A 33 -5.50 -5.27 -8.41
N ASP A 34 -6.43 -5.89 -9.14
CA ASP A 34 -6.13 -6.96 -10.09
C ASP A 34 -5.57 -6.43 -11.42
N ALA A 35 -5.90 -5.18 -11.78
CA ALA A 35 -5.30 -4.50 -12.93
C ALA A 35 -3.92 -3.89 -12.62
N ASP A 36 -3.68 -3.51 -11.36
CA ASP A 36 -2.39 -2.99 -10.89
C ASP A 36 -1.39 -4.14 -10.66
N ASP A 37 -0.50 -4.37 -11.63
CA ASP A 37 0.70 -5.24 -11.50
C ASP A 37 1.82 -4.49 -10.75
N ASP A 38 1.50 -4.02 -9.53
CA ASP A 38 2.37 -3.21 -8.66
C ASP A 38 3.21 -4.10 -7.74
N ASN A 39 4.45 -4.38 -8.17
CA ASN A 39 5.36 -5.31 -7.49
C ASN A 39 6.23 -4.66 -6.40
N GLY A 40 6.07 -3.37 -6.10
CA GLY A 40 6.87 -2.71 -5.04
C GLY A 40 6.40 -3.10 -3.65
N MET A 41 5.13 -2.83 -3.34
CA MET A 41 4.56 -3.01 -2.00
C MET A 41 3.75 -4.31 -1.87
N VAL A 42 4.41 -5.44 -2.10
CA VAL A 42 3.74 -6.75 -2.25
C VAL A 42 3.10 -7.26 -0.94
N VAL A 43 3.75 -7.05 0.21
CA VAL A 43 3.20 -7.47 1.50
C VAL A 43 1.98 -6.63 1.84
N GLU A 44 2.07 -5.31 1.67
CA GLU A 44 0.98 -4.37 1.90
C GLU A 44 -0.19 -4.63 0.95
N THR A 45 0.11 -4.99 -0.30
CA THR A 45 -0.89 -5.40 -1.28
C THR A 45 -1.60 -6.68 -0.87
N ALA A 46 -0.88 -7.69 -0.39
CA ALA A 46 -1.49 -8.93 0.11
C ALA A 46 -2.37 -8.67 1.35
N VAL A 47 -1.91 -7.84 2.30
CA VAL A 47 -2.73 -7.43 3.46
C VAL A 47 -3.95 -6.62 3.02
N TYR A 48 -3.80 -5.73 2.05
CA TYR A 48 -4.92 -4.95 1.51
C TYR A 48 -5.94 -5.82 0.76
N ARG A 49 -5.50 -6.86 0.04
CA ARG A 49 -6.40 -7.87 -0.55
C ARG A 49 -7.18 -8.59 0.54
N ALA A 50 -6.52 -9.06 1.60
CA ALA A 50 -7.19 -9.68 2.72
C ALA A 50 -8.26 -8.75 3.33
N PHE A 51 -7.95 -7.46 3.41
CA PHE A 51 -8.81 -6.41 3.92
C PHE A 51 -10.08 -6.20 3.08
N LEU A 52 -9.95 -6.23 1.75
CA LEU A 52 -11.10 -6.14 0.84
C LEU A 52 -11.96 -7.42 0.82
N GLU A 53 -11.37 -8.57 1.13
CA GLU A 53 -12.05 -9.87 1.24
C GLU A 53 -12.67 -10.14 2.62
N PHE A 54 -12.49 -9.23 3.58
CA PHE A 54 -13.02 -9.43 4.92
C PHE A 54 -14.55 -9.33 4.95
N PRO A 55 -15.25 -10.32 5.55
CA PRO A 55 -16.71 -10.32 5.67
C PRO A 55 -17.21 -9.07 6.39
N ARG A 56 -18.02 -8.25 5.72
CA ARG A 56 -18.68 -7.10 6.35
C ARG A 56 -20.02 -7.53 6.92
N LYS A 57 -20.27 -7.26 8.20
CA LYS A 57 -21.60 -7.43 8.78
C LYS A 57 -22.55 -6.36 8.22
N ARG A 58 -23.25 -6.64 7.12
CA ARG A 58 -24.41 -5.85 6.68
C ARG A 58 -25.65 -6.72 6.53
N VAL A 59 -26.74 -6.24 7.14
CA VAL A 59 -28.01 -6.95 7.41
C VAL A 59 -28.99 -6.84 6.23
N PHE A 60 -28.52 -6.59 5.00
CA PHE A 60 -29.43 -6.45 3.86
C PHE A 60 -29.53 -7.73 3.05
N TYR A 61 -30.67 -8.39 3.24
CA TYR A 61 -31.10 -9.67 2.66
C TYR A 61 -30.36 -10.89 3.23
N ASN A 62 -31.15 -11.87 3.68
CA ASN A 62 -30.76 -13.12 4.37
C ASN A 62 -29.83 -14.03 3.55
N GLN A 63 -28.64 -13.59 3.20
CA GLN A 63 -27.58 -14.47 2.74
C GLN A 63 -26.33 -14.18 3.58
N PRO A 64 -25.89 -15.14 4.42
CA PRO A 64 -24.56 -15.08 4.98
C PRO A 64 -23.59 -15.38 3.83
N ILE A 65 -23.32 -14.39 3.00
CA ILE A 65 -22.21 -14.44 2.06
C ILE A 65 -21.07 -13.75 2.79
N ASP A 66 -20.13 -14.55 3.25
CA ASP A 66 -18.69 -14.29 3.12
C ASP A 66 -17.99 -15.31 4.02
N ASP A 67 -17.60 -16.43 3.41
CA ASP A 67 -16.61 -17.30 4.02
C ASP A 67 -15.26 -16.57 4.00
N PRO A 68 -14.62 -16.30 5.15
CA PRO A 68 -13.34 -15.60 5.20
C PRO A 68 -12.17 -16.41 4.61
N ILE A 69 -12.42 -17.51 3.87
CA ILE A 69 -11.42 -18.26 3.11
C ILE A 69 -10.51 -17.34 2.29
N GLN A 70 -11.06 -16.38 1.54
CA GLN A 70 -10.23 -15.55 0.66
C GLN A 70 -9.36 -14.57 1.46
N ALA A 71 -9.93 -13.93 2.49
CA ALA A 71 -9.15 -13.09 3.40
C ALA A 71 -8.00 -13.88 4.05
N ARG A 72 -8.27 -15.11 4.52
CA ARG A 72 -7.25 -16.01 5.09
C ARG A 72 -6.16 -16.37 4.08
N LYS A 73 -6.52 -16.70 2.84
CA LYS A 73 -5.55 -17.01 1.78
C LYS A 73 -4.58 -15.85 1.55
N HIS A 74 -5.08 -14.63 1.50
CA HIS A 74 -4.25 -13.45 1.32
C HIS A 74 -3.37 -13.15 2.54
N LEU A 75 -3.85 -13.38 3.77
CA LEU A 75 -3.00 -13.27 4.97
C LEU A 75 -1.90 -14.34 5.01
N ILE A 76 -2.17 -15.57 4.58
CA ILE A 76 -1.15 -16.62 4.46
C ILE A 76 -0.09 -16.19 3.44
N SER A 77 -0.51 -15.74 2.25
CA SER A 77 0.39 -15.20 1.23
C SER A 77 1.22 -14.02 1.76
N ALA A 78 0.62 -13.12 2.54
CA ALA A 78 1.36 -12.03 3.19
C ALA A 78 2.45 -12.56 4.14
N LYS A 79 2.16 -13.59 4.95
CA LYS A 79 3.17 -14.21 5.84
C LYS A 79 4.32 -14.83 5.05
N GLU A 80 4.01 -15.50 3.95
CA GLU A 80 5.02 -16.12 3.07
C GLU A 80 5.91 -15.06 2.42
N LEU A 81 5.33 -13.97 1.90
CA LEU A 81 6.06 -12.84 1.34
C LEU A 81 6.95 -12.15 2.37
N VAL A 82 6.51 -12.02 3.62
CA VAL A 82 7.35 -11.48 4.71
C VAL A 82 8.58 -12.35 4.90
N LYS A 83 8.39 -13.68 4.96
CA LYS A 83 9.49 -14.62 5.13
C LYS A 83 10.45 -14.58 3.94
N GLU A 84 9.94 -14.49 2.72
CA GLU A 84 10.75 -14.47 1.50
C GLU A 84 11.57 -13.18 1.36
N LYS A 85 10.93 -12.01 1.55
CA LYS A 85 11.56 -10.70 1.30
C LYS A 85 12.39 -10.18 2.47
N PHE A 86 12.06 -10.60 3.69
CA PHE A 86 12.62 -10.01 4.91
C PHE A 86 13.25 -11.06 5.83
N GLU A 87 13.70 -12.19 5.28
CA GLU A 87 14.41 -13.22 6.05
C GLU A 87 15.58 -12.61 6.85
N GLY A 88 15.54 -12.76 8.17
CA GLY A 88 16.58 -12.23 9.06
C GLY A 88 16.41 -10.75 9.44
N ASN A 89 15.37 -10.07 8.96
CA ASN A 89 15.00 -8.72 9.39
C ASN A 89 13.89 -8.78 10.46
N SER A 90 14.29 -8.83 11.73
CA SER A 90 13.36 -8.96 12.85
C SER A 90 12.40 -7.77 13.01
N ASP A 91 12.80 -6.54 12.66
CA ASP A 91 11.89 -5.40 12.68
C ASP A 91 10.73 -5.62 11.70
N ALA A 92 11.01 -6.10 10.49
CA ALA A 92 10.00 -6.42 9.48
C ALA A 92 9.10 -7.58 9.92
N GLU A 93 9.71 -8.69 10.36
CA GLU A 93 9.00 -9.88 10.81
C GLU A 93 8.03 -9.55 11.96
N ILE A 94 8.47 -8.70 12.90
CA ILE A 94 7.64 -8.25 14.02
C ILE A 94 6.56 -7.29 13.55
N GLY A 95 6.92 -6.27 12.77
CA GLY A 95 5.99 -5.23 12.35
C GLY A 95 4.85 -5.78 11.48
N TYR A 96 5.18 -6.51 10.42
CA TYR A 96 4.17 -7.18 9.60
C TYR A 96 3.46 -8.29 10.38
N GLY A 97 4.19 -9.03 11.22
CA GLY A 97 3.62 -10.07 12.07
C GLY A 97 2.52 -9.55 12.98
N ILE A 98 2.70 -8.38 13.59
CA ILE A 98 1.66 -7.72 14.41
C ILE A 98 0.44 -7.44 13.55
N VAL A 99 0.60 -6.78 12.40
CA VAL A 99 -0.53 -6.42 11.52
C VAL A 99 -1.31 -7.66 11.06
N ILE A 100 -0.60 -8.66 10.53
CA ILE A 100 -1.21 -9.86 9.95
C ILE A 100 -1.94 -10.67 11.03
N ASN A 101 -1.33 -10.88 12.20
CA ASN A 101 -1.95 -11.69 13.26
C ASN A 101 -3.07 -10.94 13.98
N THR A 102 -2.97 -9.62 14.15
CA THR A 102 -4.11 -8.82 14.62
C THR A 102 -5.29 -8.95 13.65
N PHE A 103 -5.05 -8.89 12.34
CA PHE A 103 -6.12 -9.05 11.36
C PHE A 103 -6.69 -10.48 11.36
N GLN A 104 -5.85 -11.50 11.48
CA GLN A 104 -6.31 -12.88 11.65
C GLN A 104 -7.24 -13.05 12.87
N MET A 105 -6.94 -12.40 14.00
CA MET A 105 -7.79 -12.43 15.20
C MET A 105 -9.17 -11.82 14.98
N TYR A 106 -9.31 -10.86 14.06
CA TYR A 106 -10.61 -10.28 13.68
C TYR A 106 -11.41 -11.18 12.74
N ILE A 107 -10.74 -11.96 11.89
CA ILE A 107 -11.39 -12.99 11.07
C ILE A 107 -11.89 -14.13 11.95
N GLU A 108 -11.00 -14.65 12.80
CA GLU A 108 -11.25 -15.83 13.60
C GLU A 108 -10.40 -15.76 14.87
N LYS A 109 -11.08 -15.73 16.02
CA LYS A 109 -10.39 -15.75 17.31
C LYS A 109 -9.83 -17.15 17.55
N ASP A 110 -8.51 -17.25 17.49
CA ASP A 110 -7.78 -18.50 17.66
C ASP A 110 -6.67 -18.34 18.71
N ALA A 111 -6.57 -19.30 19.63
CA ALA A 111 -5.61 -19.27 20.73
C ALA A 111 -4.16 -19.34 20.24
N SER A 112 -3.91 -20.02 19.11
CA SER A 112 -2.58 -20.09 18.52
C SER A 112 -2.14 -18.72 17.99
N THR A 113 -3.01 -18.05 17.24
CA THR A 113 -2.80 -16.69 16.73
C THR A 113 -2.63 -15.68 17.87
N GLU A 114 -3.45 -15.77 18.93
CA GLU A 114 -3.31 -14.91 20.10
C GLU A 114 -1.94 -15.11 20.78
N SER A 115 -1.48 -16.36 20.91
CA SER A 115 -0.16 -16.68 21.48
C SER A 115 0.97 -16.07 20.66
N ILE A 116 0.92 -16.20 19.33
CA ILE A 116 1.89 -15.58 18.41
C ILE A 116 1.89 -14.05 18.61
N LEU A 117 0.71 -13.44 18.66
CA LEU A 117 0.60 -12.00 18.84
C LEU A 117 1.19 -11.53 20.17
N ARG A 118 0.99 -12.28 21.26
CA ARG A 118 1.64 -11.97 22.55
C ARG A 118 3.16 -12.00 22.46
N ASP A 119 3.73 -13.03 21.83
CA ASP A 119 5.17 -13.16 21.64
C ASP A 119 5.74 -11.96 20.84
N LEU A 120 5.08 -11.57 19.75
CA LEU A 120 5.46 -10.41 18.95
C LEU A 120 5.43 -9.10 19.76
N ILE A 121 4.37 -8.90 20.56
CA ILE A 121 4.23 -7.70 21.40
C ILE A 121 5.29 -7.63 22.50
N LEU A 122 5.72 -8.77 23.04
CA LEU A 122 6.83 -8.80 23.99
C LEU A 122 8.18 -8.47 23.31
N LYS A 123 8.36 -8.92 22.07
CA LYS A 123 9.61 -8.71 21.32
C LYS A 123 9.76 -7.29 20.80
N LYS A 124 8.67 -6.61 20.43
CA LYS A 124 8.69 -5.35 19.68
C LYS A 124 9.55 -4.25 20.32
N ASP A 125 9.67 -4.23 21.65
CA ASP A 125 10.44 -3.20 22.36
C ASP A 125 11.96 -3.34 22.10
N GLY A 126 12.44 -4.53 21.71
CA GLY A 126 13.81 -4.75 21.25
C GLY A 126 14.05 -4.39 19.77
N TYR A 127 12.98 -4.11 19.02
CA TYR A 127 12.99 -3.89 17.57
C TYR A 127 12.18 -2.64 17.23
N PRO A 128 12.65 -1.43 17.57
CA PRO A 128 11.85 -0.21 17.50
C PRO A 128 11.42 0.18 16.08
N ARG A 129 12.10 -0.29 15.02
CA ARG A 129 11.73 0.01 13.64
C ARG A 129 10.55 -0.84 13.15
N HIS A 130 10.09 -1.83 13.92
CA HIS A 130 8.86 -2.58 13.61
C HIS A 130 7.68 -1.65 13.33
N GLN A 131 7.60 -0.52 14.02
CA GLN A 131 6.51 0.45 13.88
C GLN A 131 6.48 1.06 12.47
N CYS A 132 7.62 1.15 11.77
CA CYS A 132 7.67 1.65 10.39
C CYS A 132 6.88 0.74 9.45
N TYR A 133 7.02 -0.58 9.60
CA TYR A 133 6.29 -1.58 8.82
C TYR A 133 4.78 -1.53 9.12
N VAL A 134 4.40 -1.37 10.39
CA VAL A 134 3.00 -1.15 10.78
C VAL A 134 2.44 0.11 10.11
N ASN A 135 3.19 1.22 10.16
CA ASN A 135 2.78 2.50 9.58
C ASN A 135 2.63 2.40 8.06
N VAL A 136 3.56 1.74 7.37
CA VAL A 136 3.53 1.61 5.90
C VAL A 136 2.34 0.77 5.42
N VAL A 137 2.01 -0.34 6.09
CA VAL A 137 0.81 -1.11 5.73
C VAL A 137 -0.44 -0.24 5.85
N ARG A 138 -0.55 0.50 6.96
CA ARG A 138 -1.67 1.42 7.18
C ARG A 138 -1.69 2.55 6.15
N ALA A 139 -0.54 3.14 5.83
CA ALA A 139 -0.40 4.19 4.83
C ALA A 139 -0.87 3.71 3.45
N TYR A 140 -0.41 2.52 3.04
CA TYR A 140 -0.78 1.92 1.77
C TYR A 140 -2.29 1.74 1.66
N ILE A 141 -2.92 1.18 2.68
CA ILE A 141 -4.36 0.92 2.68
C ILE A 141 -5.13 2.24 2.64
N LEU A 142 -4.81 3.19 3.52
CA LEU A 142 -5.46 4.51 3.53
C LEU A 142 -5.31 5.25 2.19
N SER A 143 -4.16 5.10 1.51
CA SER A 143 -3.93 5.70 0.18
C SER A 143 -4.96 5.23 -0.86
N ARG A 144 -5.52 4.02 -0.69
CA ARG A 144 -6.46 3.39 -1.62
C ARG A 144 -7.93 3.71 -1.29
N LEU A 145 -8.23 4.22 -0.09
CA LEU A 145 -9.60 4.53 0.34
C LEU A 145 -10.10 5.93 -0.08
N GLY A 146 -9.25 6.71 -0.76
CA GLY A 146 -9.64 7.96 -1.43
C GLY A 146 -9.19 9.25 -0.73
N PRO A 147 -9.51 10.42 -1.31
CA PRO A 147 -8.84 11.70 -1.00
C PRO A 147 -8.91 12.14 0.46
N ARG A 148 -9.99 11.81 1.17
CA ARG A 148 -10.16 12.14 2.59
C ARG A 148 -9.08 11.54 3.49
N ARG A 149 -8.35 10.53 3.00
CA ARG A 149 -7.34 9.79 3.77
C ARG A 149 -5.91 10.09 3.34
N TYR A 150 -5.70 10.86 2.27
CA TYR A 150 -4.37 11.10 1.71
C TYR A 150 -3.43 11.79 2.69
N GLY A 151 -3.89 12.83 3.39
CA GLY A 151 -3.06 13.49 4.41
C GLY A 151 -2.60 12.55 5.53
N CYS A 152 -3.49 11.65 6.00
CA CYS A 152 -3.11 10.65 7.01
C CYS A 152 -2.14 9.61 6.44
N ALA A 153 -2.39 9.11 5.23
CA ALA A 153 -1.50 8.17 4.55
C ALA A 153 -0.10 8.77 4.31
N LEU A 154 -0.01 10.02 3.85
CA LEU A 154 1.26 10.74 3.66
C LEU A 154 2.02 10.86 4.98
N SER A 155 1.36 11.25 6.07
CA SER A 155 2.02 11.37 7.38
C SER A 155 2.61 10.05 7.88
N LEU A 156 1.98 8.92 7.56
CA LEU A 156 2.45 7.59 7.92
C LEU A 156 3.64 7.16 7.06
N PHE A 157 3.61 7.45 5.75
CA PHE A 157 4.77 7.26 4.88
C PHE A 157 5.96 8.09 5.34
N ASP A 158 5.75 9.38 5.63
CA ASP A 158 6.81 10.28 6.13
C ASP A 158 7.40 9.78 7.44
N SER A 159 6.56 9.30 8.36
CA SER A 159 7.01 8.73 9.63
C SER A 159 7.87 7.48 9.42
N ALA A 160 7.52 6.59 8.49
CA ALA A 160 8.29 5.39 8.21
C ALA A 160 9.60 5.70 7.47
N LEU A 161 9.54 6.59 6.48
CA LEU A 161 10.69 7.02 5.68
C LEU A 161 11.70 7.86 6.47
N LYS A 162 11.29 8.50 7.57
CA LYS A 162 12.23 9.16 8.49
C LYS A 162 13.27 8.18 9.07
N GLU A 163 12.86 6.95 9.35
CA GLU A 163 13.71 5.91 9.92
C GLU A 163 14.39 5.03 8.84
N SER A 164 13.78 4.96 7.65
CA SER A 164 14.29 4.19 6.50
C SER A 164 14.21 5.02 5.20
N PRO A 165 15.03 6.07 5.05
CA PRO A 165 14.91 7.02 3.93
C PRO A 165 15.28 6.44 2.56
N GLU A 166 16.01 5.32 2.55
CA GLU A 166 16.47 4.65 1.32
C GLU A 166 15.57 3.49 0.88
N ASN A 167 14.45 3.25 1.57
CA ASN A 167 13.54 2.18 1.19
C ASN A 167 12.75 2.56 -0.09
N CYS A 168 13.21 2.07 -1.24
CA CYS A 168 12.65 2.36 -2.55
C CYS A 168 11.18 1.96 -2.69
N ASP A 169 10.75 0.85 -2.09
CA ASP A 169 9.34 0.40 -2.14
C ASP A 169 8.42 1.37 -1.38
N TRP A 170 8.88 1.88 -0.23
CA TRP A 170 8.11 2.85 0.56
C TRP A 170 8.08 4.24 -0.09
N LEU A 171 9.20 4.65 -0.70
CA LEU A 171 9.27 5.86 -1.52
C LEU A 171 8.32 5.75 -2.72
N LEU A 172 8.26 4.59 -3.37
CA LEU A 172 7.33 4.34 -4.47
C LEU A 172 5.88 4.46 -4.00
N GLY A 173 5.55 3.87 -2.84
CA GLY A 173 4.23 4.00 -2.22
C GLY A 173 3.81 5.45 -2.00
N LYS A 174 4.73 6.28 -1.47
CA LYS A 174 4.54 7.72 -1.31
C LYS A 174 4.33 8.42 -2.67
N ALA A 175 5.18 8.15 -3.66
CA ALA A 175 5.08 8.75 -4.98
C ALA A 175 3.74 8.41 -5.68
N LEU A 176 3.26 7.18 -5.55
CA LEU A 176 1.98 6.73 -6.09
C LEU A 176 0.79 7.47 -5.46
N LEU A 177 0.85 7.72 -4.15
CA LEU A 177 -0.15 8.49 -3.42
C LEU A 177 -0.18 9.95 -3.90
N ILE A 178 0.97 10.63 -3.94
CA ILE A 178 1.08 12.02 -4.43
C ILE A 178 0.53 12.12 -5.86
N GLY A 179 0.93 11.19 -6.74
CA GLY A 179 0.43 11.18 -8.12
C GLY A 179 -1.07 10.91 -8.22
N ARG A 180 -1.65 10.14 -7.29
CA ARG A 180 -3.10 9.92 -7.20
C ARG A 180 -3.82 11.20 -6.81
N GLU A 181 -3.31 11.91 -5.80
CA GLU A 181 -3.83 13.21 -5.39
C GLU A 181 -3.75 14.25 -6.52
N ALA A 182 -2.62 14.33 -7.21
CA ALA A 182 -2.46 15.22 -8.36
C ALA A 182 -3.47 14.93 -9.48
N ARG A 183 -3.76 13.66 -9.76
CA ARG A 183 -4.78 13.26 -10.75
C ARG A 183 -6.19 13.67 -10.32
N GLU A 184 -6.57 13.34 -9.10
CA GLU A 184 -7.90 13.66 -8.56
C GLU A 184 -8.17 15.17 -8.62
N ILE A 185 -7.20 15.98 -8.16
CA ILE A 185 -7.31 17.44 -8.18
C ILE A 185 -7.23 17.97 -9.62
N GLY A 186 -6.37 17.40 -10.45
CA GLY A 186 -6.22 17.78 -11.86
C GLY A 186 -7.49 17.57 -12.70
N TYR A 187 -8.29 16.55 -12.40
CA TYR A 187 -9.60 16.36 -13.05
C TYR A 187 -10.64 17.38 -12.62
N ILE A 188 -10.51 17.97 -11.43
CA ILE A 188 -11.48 18.93 -10.87
C ILE A 188 -11.09 20.38 -11.21
N LEU A 189 -9.82 20.75 -10.98
CA LEU A 189 -9.31 22.12 -11.10
C LEU A 189 -8.53 22.37 -12.40
N GLY A 190 -8.13 21.31 -13.10
CA GLY A 190 -7.31 21.37 -14.31
C GLY A 190 -5.81 21.15 -14.04
N TRP A 191 -5.12 20.63 -15.06
CA TRP A 191 -3.70 20.26 -14.97
C TRP A 191 -2.72 21.43 -14.86
N SER A 192 -3.19 22.65 -15.11
CA SER A 192 -2.39 23.88 -14.96
C SER A 192 -2.59 24.55 -13.59
N ASP A 193 -3.42 23.97 -12.71
CA ASP A 193 -3.59 24.48 -11.36
C ASP A 193 -2.28 24.38 -10.57
N ARG A 194 -1.96 25.42 -9.79
CA ARG A 194 -0.69 25.51 -9.06
C ARG A 194 -0.51 24.34 -8.08
N HIS A 195 -1.58 23.91 -7.41
CA HIS A 195 -1.49 22.83 -6.43
C HIS A 195 -1.20 21.48 -7.12
N VAL A 196 -1.78 21.26 -8.31
CA VAL A 196 -1.48 20.08 -9.12
C VAL A 196 -0.01 20.08 -9.56
N LEU A 197 0.51 21.22 -9.99
CA LEU A 197 1.92 21.36 -10.37
C LEU A 197 2.86 21.12 -9.18
N ASP A 198 2.53 21.66 -7.99
CA ASP A 198 3.30 21.45 -6.77
C ASP A 198 3.37 19.95 -6.42
N LEU A 199 2.25 19.23 -6.50
CA LEU A 199 2.20 17.78 -6.28
C LEU A 199 2.99 17.00 -7.33
N LEU A 200 2.92 17.37 -8.60
CA LEU A 200 3.70 16.73 -9.68
C LEU A 200 5.20 16.94 -9.47
N HIS A 201 5.62 18.13 -9.04
CA HIS A 201 7.02 18.40 -8.69
C HIS A 201 7.46 17.60 -7.45
N GLU A 202 6.62 17.48 -6.43
CA GLU A 202 6.92 16.62 -5.28
C GLU A 202 7.07 15.15 -5.70
N GLN A 203 6.14 14.64 -6.50
CA GLN A 203 6.20 13.27 -7.03
C GLN A 203 7.49 13.05 -7.83
N LYS A 204 7.87 14.02 -8.67
CA LYS A 204 9.10 13.98 -9.45
C LYS A 204 10.33 13.81 -8.54
N VAL A 205 10.44 14.62 -7.49
CA VAL A 205 11.59 14.58 -6.55
C VAL A 205 11.70 13.20 -5.88
N VAL A 206 10.57 12.62 -5.45
CA VAL A 206 10.58 11.29 -4.84
C VAL A 206 11.04 10.22 -5.84
N LEU A 207 10.52 10.25 -7.07
CA LEU A 207 10.88 9.29 -8.12
C LEU A 207 12.35 9.43 -8.56
N GLU A 208 12.87 10.66 -8.66
CA GLU A 208 14.30 10.89 -8.89
C GLU A 208 15.16 10.33 -7.76
N GLY A 209 14.69 10.43 -6.51
CA GLY A 209 15.32 9.82 -5.34
C GLY A 209 15.44 8.30 -5.49
N ILE A 210 14.35 7.64 -5.86
CA ILE A 210 14.34 6.18 -6.12
C ILE A 210 15.33 5.84 -7.23
N LEU A 211 15.32 6.54 -8.36
CA LEU A 211 16.19 6.25 -9.50
C LEU A 211 17.68 6.54 -9.24
N LYS A 212 18.01 7.34 -8.22
CA LYS A 212 19.39 7.52 -7.75
C LYS A 212 19.86 6.33 -6.92
N LEU A 213 18.98 5.76 -6.10
CA LEU A 213 19.25 4.59 -5.27
C LEU A 213 19.26 3.30 -6.11
N GLU A 214 18.24 3.14 -6.94
CA GLU A 214 18.00 1.98 -7.79
C GLU A 214 17.69 2.43 -9.23
N PRO A 215 18.73 2.62 -10.07
CA PRO A 215 18.55 3.04 -11.46
C PRO A 215 17.71 2.07 -12.28
N ASP A 216 17.71 0.79 -11.95
CA ASP A 216 16.96 -0.24 -12.65
C ASP A 216 15.54 -0.45 -12.09
N TYR A 217 15.04 0.46 -11.24
CA TYR A 217 13.65 0.44 -10.79
C TYR A 217 12.70 0.87 -11.91
N HIS A 218 12.35 -0.09 -12.79
CA HIS A 218 11.60 0.18 -14.02
C HIS A 218 10.25 0.86 -13.79
N LEU A 219 9.46 0.42 -12.81
CA LEU A 219 8.17 1.05 -12.50
C LEU A 219 8.33 2.52 -12.08
N ALA A 220 9.31 2.85 -11.22
CA ALA A 220 9.62 4.22 -10.84
C ALA A 220 10.05 5.05 -12.07
N ARG A 221 10.82 4.45 -12.99
CA ARG A 221 11.24 5.09 -14.24
C ARG A 221 10.06 5.41 -15.16
N ALA A 222 9.12 4.48 -15.32
CA ALA A 222 7.90 4.71 -16.09
C ALA A 222 7.06 5.85 -15.51
N LEU A 223 6.86 5.85 -14.19
CA LEU A 223 6.14 6.92 -13.48
C LEU A 223 6.87 8.27 -13.59
N TYR A 224 8.20 8.27 -13.54
CA TYR A 224 9.00 9.47 -13.72
C TYR A 224 8.79 10.08 -15.11
N GLY A 225 8.83 9.25 -16.15
CA GLY A 225 8.52 9.68 -17.51
C GLY A 225 7.09 10.24 -17.66
N GLN A 226 6.11 9.64 -16.98
CA GLN A 226 4.74 10.17 -16.93
C GLN A 226 4.68 11.56 -16.28
N VAL A 227 5.38 11.76 -15.16
CA VAL A 227 5.42 13.05 -14.45
C VAL A 227 6.09 14.12 -15.31
N LEU A 228 7.21 13.81 -15.98
CA LEU A 228 7.86 14.73 -16.92
C LEU A 228 6.90 15.18 -18.02
N MET A 229 6.12 14.25 -18.58
CA MET A 229 5.13 14.61 -19.60
C MET A 229 4.04 15.54 -19.04
N ASN A 230 3.50 15.23 -17.86
CA ASN A 230 2.46 16.05 -17.24
C ASN A 230 2.96 17.47 -16.92
N LEU A 231 4.26 17.62 -16.63
CA LEU A 231 4.92 18.91 -16.40
C LEU A 231 5.35 19.61 -17.72
N GLY A 232 5.20 18.96 -18.88
CA GLY A 232 5.68 19.48 -20.17
C GLY A 232 7.21 19.50 -20.31
N GLU A 233 7.92 18.71 -19.50
CA GLU A 233 9.37 18.62 -19.50
C GLU A 233 9.90 17.63 -20.55
N GLY A 234 11.11 17.90 -21.06
CA GLY A 234 11.77 17.04 -22.05
C GLY A 234 12.21 15.68 -21.47
N GLY A 235 12.49 14.71 -22.34
CA GLY A 235 13.06 13.41 -21.95
C GLY A 235 12.05 12.34 -21.51
N ALA A 236 10.77 12.69 -21.31
CA ALA A 236 9.70 11.77 -20.90
C ALA A 236 9.65 10.47 -21.74
N LYS A 237 9.61 10.60 -23.08
CA LYS A 237 9.57 9.45 -23.99
C LYS A 237 10.78 8.54 -23.84
N ALA A 238 11.97 9.10 -23.63
CA ALA A 238 13.19 8.32 -23.47
C ALA A 238 13.17 7.49 -22.18
N GLU A 239 12.64 8.05 -21.08
CA GLU A 239 12.53 7.33 -19.81
C GLU A 239 11.51 6.17 -19.90
N ILE A 240 10.37 6.41 -20.54
CA ILE A 240 9.35 5.36 -20.76
C ILE A 240 9.88 4.26 -21.67
N SER A 241 10.55 4.61 -22.78
CA SER A 241 11.17 3.64 -23.67
C SER A 241 12.24 2.80 -22.97
N ARG A 242 13.09 3.42 -22.13
CA ARG A 242 14.08 2.67 -21.32
C ARG A 242 13.41 1.72 -20.33
N SER A 243 12.30 2.13 -19.73
CA SER A 243 11.54 1.24 -18.83
C SER A 243 10.96 0.03 -19.56
N LEU A 244 10.49 0.18 -20.81
CA LEU A 244 9.91 -0.91 -21.59
C LEU A 244 10.95 -1.89 -22.14
N LEU A 245 12.10 -1.38 -22.58
CA LEU A 245 13.17 -2.19 -23.17
C LEU A 245 13.81 -3.15 -22.16
N ASN A 246 13.87 -2.73 -20.90
CA ASN A 246 14.57 -3.46 -19.86
C ASN A 246 13.65 -4.36 -19.01
N ASP A 247 12.33 -4.37 -19.28
CA ASP A 247 11.34 -5.16 -18.52
C ASP A 247 10.14 -5.67 -19.36
N PRO A 248 10.33 -6.64 -20.28
CA PRO A 248 9.22 -7.26 -21.00
C PRO A 248 8.65 -8.47 -20.21
N PRO A 249 7.32 -8.66 -20.02
CA PRO A 249 6.17 -7.78 -20.16
C PRO A 249 5.51 -7.52 -18.78
N ARG A 250 5.91 -6.47 -18.06
CA ARG A 250 5.10 -6.02 -16.90
C ARG A 250 3.88 -5.27 -17.38
N HIS A 251 2.69 -5.70 -16.96
CA HIS A 251 1.43 -5.10 -17.38
C HIS A 251 1.33 -3.65 -16.88
N SER A 252 1.90 -3.35 -15.70
CA SER A 252 1.91 -2.00 -15.11
C SER A 252 2.76 -1.00 -15.88
N VAL A 253 3.97 -1.37 -16.30
CA VAL A 253 4.82 -0.54 -17.19
C VAL A 253 4.15 -0.36 -18.55
N GLY A 254 3.57 -1.44 -19.09
CA GLY A 254 2.77 -1.41 -20.32
C GLY A 254 1.53 -0.52 -20.22
N MET A 255 0.82 -0.50 -19.08
CA MET A 255 -0.35 0.35 -18.85
C MET A 255 0.01 1.82 -18.71
N VAL A 256 1.13 2.12 -18.03
CA VAL A 256 1.68 3.48 -18.04
C VAL A 256 2.00 3.85 -19.48
N ALA A 257 2.77 3.03 -20.19
CA ALA A 257 3.17 3.23 -21.58
C ALA A 257 2.01 3.28 -22.60
N ALA A 258 0.87 2.63 -22.35
CA ALA A 258 -0.29 2.60 -23.24
C ALA A 258 -1.21 3.82 -23.09
N ARG A 259 -0.97 4.67 -22.09
CA ARG A 259 -1.60 6.01 -21.97
C ARG A 259 -0.90 7.05 -22.86
N PHE A 260 0.04 6.62 -23.70
CA PHE A 260 0.79 7.36 -24.69
C PHE A 260 0.52 6.79 -26.10
#